data_AF-A0A1W1UKA4-F1
#
_entry.id   AF-A0A1W1UKA4-F1
#
_cell.length_a   1.000
_cell.length_b   1.000
_cell.length_c   1.000
_cell.angle_alpha   90.00
_cell.angle_beta   90.00
_cell.angle_gamma   90.00
#
_symmetry.space_group_name_H-M   'P 1'
#
loop_
_entity.id
_entity.type
_entity.pdbx_description
1 polymer ?
#
loop_
_entity_poly.entity_id
_entity_poly.type
_entity_poly.pdbx_seq_one_letter_code
_entity_poly.pdbx_strand_id
1 'polypeptide(L)'
;MNDINQTLTDREQTHGAFAANANTSQLFKLVARQNPKWQQLSDTQREAIEMILHKVSRAINGDHKHADNYHDIAGYAALVEKELNAPEAKSEPEPTE
;
A
#
# COMPACT_ATOMS: atom_id res chain seq x y z
N MET A 1 -7.79 25.85 -3.60
CA MET A 1 -7.33 24.73 -4.46
C MET A 1 -5.84 24.90 -4.64
N ASN A 2 -5.03 23.91 -4.26
CA ASN A 2 -3.61 23.94 -4.62
C ASN A 2 -3.49 23.72 -6.13
N ASP A 3 -2.57 24.44 -6.76
CA ASP A 3 -2.18 24.19 -8.14
C ASP A 3 -1.59 22.78 -8.25
N ILE A 4 -1.88 22.08 -9.35
CA ILE A 4 -1.37 20.74 -9.60
C ILE A 4 0.16 20.74 -9.64
N ASN A 5 0.77 21.80 -10.19
CA ASN A 5 2.23 21.91 -10.29
C ASN A 5 2.89 22.05 -8.92
N GLN A 6 2.24 22.78 -8.00
CA GLN A 6 2.70 22.86 -6.61
C GLN A 6 2.68 21.49 -5.96
N THR A 7 1.58 20.75 -6.13
CA THR A 7 1.44 19.39 -5.60
C THR A 7 2.51 18.44 -6.16
N LEU A 8 2.82 18.55 -7.45
CA LEU A 8 3.86 17.74 -8.10
C LEU A 8 5.25 18.07 -7.54
N THR A 9 5.55 19.34 -7.34
CA THR A 9 6.84 19.80 -6.79
C THR A 9 7.03 19.30 -5.35
N ASP A 10 6.02 19.45 -4.50
CA ASP A 10 6.08 19.01 -3.10
C ASP A 10 6.22 17.47 -3.01
N ARG A 11 5.56 16.74 -3.91
CA ARG A 11 5.65 15.27 -3.98
C ARG A 11 6.98 14.78 -4.54
N GLU A 12 7.57 15.47 -5.50
CA GLU A 12 8.89 15.11 -6.01
C GLU A 12 9.95 15.25 -4.92
N GLN A 13 9.86 16.29 -4.08
CA GLN A 13 10.77 16.48 -2.94
C GLN A 13 10.62 15.37 -1.89
N THR A 14 9.39 14.94 -1.60
CA THR A 14 9.11 13.97 -0.54
C THR A 14 9.18 12.51 -1.00
N HIS A 15 8.91 12.21 -2.26
CA HIS A 15 8.79 10.84 -2.81
C HIS A 15 9.85 10.51 -3.87
N GLY A 16 10.68 11.49 -4.24
CA GLY A 16 11.65 11.39 -5.31
C GLY A 16 11.01 11.57 -6.68
N ALA A 17 11.86 11.56 -7.71
CA ALA A 17 11.42 11.63 -9.10
C ALA A 17 10.43 10.50 -9.41
N PHE A 18 9.29 10.84 -10.04
CA PHE A 18 8.21 9.89 -10.28
C PHE A 18 8.69 8.63 -11.03
N ALA A 19 9.54 8.78 -12.05
CA ALA A 19 10.06 7.66 -12.83
C ALA A 19 10.91 6.68 -11.98
N ALA A 20 11.75 7.20 -11.07
CA ALA A 20 12.59 6.37 -10.21
C ALA A 20 11.75 5.62 -9.16
N ASN A 21 10.81 6.32 -8.52
CA ASN A 21 9.87 5.71 -7.60
C ASN A 21 8.97 4.67 -8.30
N ALA A 22 8.50 4.97 -9.52
CA ALA A 22 7.68 4.04 -10.30
C ALA A 22 8.47 2.76 -10.66
N ASN A 23 9.72 2.91 -11.10
CA ASN A 23 10.59 1.76 -11.40
C ASN A 23 10.80 0.87 -10.17
N THR A 24 11.23 1.47 -9.06
CA THR A 24 11.50 0.75 -7.80
C THR A 24 10.24 0.06 -7.27
N SER A 25 9.11 0.78 -7.22
CA SER A 25 7.84 0.24 -6.72
C SER A 25 7.35 -0.93 -7.58
N GLN A 26 7.46 -0.84 -8.91
CA GLN A 26 7.06 -1.94 -9.80
C GLN A 26 7.97 -3.16 -9.65
N LEU A 27 9.28 -2.98 -9.45
CA LEU A 27 10.20 -4.10 -9.19
C LEU A 27 9.87 -4.82 -7.88
N PHE A 28 9.58 -4.08 -6.81
CA PHE A 28 9.15 -4.68 -5.55
C PHE A 28 7.86 -5.48 -5.72
N LYS A 29 6.85 -4.90 -6.38
CA LYS A 29 5.58 -5.58 -6.64
C LYS A 29 5.76 -6.82 -7.51
N LEU A 30 6.65 -6.77 -8.51
CA LEU A 30 6.98 -7.92 -9.34
C LEU A 30 7.51 -9.09 -8.49
N VAL A 31 8.46 -8.82 -7.59
CA VAL A 31 9.02 -9.85 -6.69
C VAL A 31 7.93 -10.47 -5.81
N ALA A 32 7.03 -9.65 -5.24
CA ALA A 32 5.92 -10.16 -4.43
C ALA A 32 4.96 -11.03 -5.25
N ARG A 33 4.56 -10.56 -6.44
CA ARG A 33 3.61 -11.24 -7.34
C ARG A 33 4.15 -12.53 -7.96
N GLN A 34 5.47 -12.71 -8.02
CA GLN A 34 6.10 -13.93 -8.53
C GLN A 34 5.93 -15.13 -7.60
N ASN A 35 5.57 -14.94 -6.33
CA ASN A 35 5.36 -16.04 -5.41
C ASN A 35 4.07 -16.81 -5.77
N PRO A 36 4.09 -18.15 -5.87
CA PRO A 36 2.88 -18.94 -6.18
C PRO A 36 1.72 -18.73 -5.19
N LYS A 37 2.01 -18.37 -3.94
CA LYS A 37 1.00 -18.09 -2.92
C LYS A 37 0.34 -16.71 -3.08
N TRP A 38 0.84 -15.84 -3.95
CA TRP A 38 0.23 -14.52 -4.21
C TRP A 38 -1.25 -14.64 -4.59
N GLN A 39 -1.59 -15.65 -5.39
CA GLN A 39 -2.97 -15.90 -5.83
C GLN A 39 -3.91 -16.37 -4.72
N GLN A 40 -3.36 -16.80 -3.57
CA GLN A 40 -4.15 -17.24 -2.41
C GLN A 40 -4.53 -16.08 -1.49
N LEU A 41 -3.90 -14.91 -1.67
CA LEU A 41 -4.17 -13.72 -0.86
C LEU A 41 -5.53 -13.12 -1.23
N SER A 42 -6.26 -12.59 -0.25
CA SER A 42 -7.43 -11.74 -0.50
C SER A 42 -7.05 -10.44 -1.22
N ASP A 43 -8.02 -9.76 -1.81
CA ASP A 43 -7.76 -8.47 -2.46
C ASP A 43 -7.22 -7.43 -1.46
N THR A 44 -7.73 -7.41 -0.22
CA THR A 44 -7.20 -6.54 0.85
C THR A 44 -5.75 -6.85 1.17
N GLN A 45 -5.39 -8.14 1.29
CA GLN A 45 -4.02 -8.56 1.58
C GLN A 45 -3.05 -8.15 0.46
N ARG A 46 -3.44 -8.34 -0.81
CA ARG A 46 -2.63 -7.93 -1.96
C ARG A 46 -2.43 -6.42 -1.99
N GLU A 47 -3.51 -5.65 -1.85
CA GLU A 47 -3.45 -4.19 -1.86
C GLU A 47 -2.56 -3.65 -0.73
N ALA A 48 -2.71 -4.17 0.48
CA ALA A 48 -1.88 -3.77 1.61
C ALA A 48 -0.38 -4.03 1.36
N ILE A 49 -0.03 -5.21 0.84
CA ILE A 49 1.37 -5.51 0.47
C ILE A 49 1.87 -4.54 -0.60
N GLU A 50 1.09 -4.32 -1.65
CA GLU A 50 1.47 -3.41 -2.72
C GLU A 50 1.68 -1.97 -2.25
N MET A 51 0.83 -1.50 -1.34
CA MET A 51 0.93 -0.16 -0.78
C MET A 51 2.10 -0.04 0.18
N ILE A 52 2.38 -1.05 1.01
CA ILE A 52 3.59 -1.10 1.84
C ILE A 52 4.84 -0.99 0.95
N LEU A 53 4.93 -1.82 -0.09
CA LEU A 53 6.07 -1.78 -1.03
C LEU A 53 6.18 -0.43 -1.75
N HIS A 54 5.06 0.21 -2.06
CA HIS A 54 5.04 1.54 -2.63
C HIS A 54 5.58 2.60 -1.66
N LYS A 55 5.23 2.53 -0.37
CA LYS A 55 5.75 3.45 0.66
C LYS A 55 7.24 3.23 0.91
N VAL A 56 7.71 1.99 0.92
CA VAL A 56 9.15 1.67 0.97
C VAL A 56 9.87 2.29 -0.22
N SER A 57 9.32 2.18 -1.44
CA SER A 57 9.89 2.82 -2.63
C SER A 57 10.00 4.34 -2.51
N ARG A 58 8.98 5.01 -1.95
CA ARG A 58 9.01 6.47 -1.69
C ARG A 58 10.08 6.85 -0.67
N ALA A 59 10.25 6.06 0.40
CA ALA A 59 11.26 6.31 1.43
C ALA A 59 12.70 6.16 0.90
N ILE A 60 12.93 5.25 -0.05
CA ILE A 60 14.23 5.02 -0.68
C ILE A 60 14.55 6.11 -1.71
N ASN A 61 13.58 6.48 -2.54
CA ASN A 61 13.80 7.42 -3.65
C ASN A 61 13.63 8.90 -3.26
N GLY A 62 12.90 9.18 -2.19
CA GLY A 62 12.58 10.53 -1.72
C GLY A 62 13.25 10.89 -0.39
N ASP A 63 12.55 11.66 0.42
CA ASP A 63 13.04 12.05 1.75
C ASP A 63 12.88 10.88 2.73
N HIS A 64 14.00 10.24 3.06
CA HIS A 64 14.06 9.13 4.02
C HIS A 64 13.65 9.53 5.45
N LYS A 65 13.55 10.83 5.77
CA LYS A 65 13.08 11.36 7.06
C LYS A 65 11.57 11.64 7.06
N HIS A 66 10.89 11.48 5.93
CA HIS A 66 9.45 11.68 5.84
C HIS A 66 8.69 10.56 6.57
N ALA A 67 8.37 10.80 7.84
CA ALA A 67 7.81 9.83 8.77
C ALA A 67 6.48 9.22 8.31
N ASP A 68 5.68 9.98 7.54
CA ASP A 68 4.37 9.53 7.05
C ASP A 68 4.46 8.27 6.20
N ASN A 69 5.57 8.06 5.47
CA ASN A 69 5.79 6.82 4.71
C ASN A 69 5.75 5.58 5.63
N TYR A 70 6.34 5.67 6.82
CA TYR A 70 6.37 4.58 7.80
C TYR A 70 5.05 4.47 8.58
N HIS A 71 4.40 5.60 8.85
CA HIS A 71 3.07 5.61 9.45
C HIS A 71 2.05 4.90 8.55
N ASP A 72 2.07 5.19 7.25
CA ASP A 72 1.23 4.52 6.25
C ASP A 72 1.50 3.01 6.20
N ILE A 73 2.78 2.59 6.25
CA ILE A 73 3.16 1.16 6.30
C ILE A 73 2.50 0.47 7.50
N ALA A 74 2.59 1.09 8.69
CA ALA A 74 1.96 0.56 9.89
C ALA A 74 0.42 0.50 9.74
N GLY A 75 -0.19 1.51 9.12
CA GLY A 75 -1.62 1.55 8.84
C GLY A 75 -2.10 0.42 7.94
N TYR A 76 -1.44 0.19 6.80
CA TYR A 76 -1.80 -0.91 5.89
C TYR A 76 -1.63 -2.28 6.54
N ALA A 77 -0.57 -2.47 7.33
CA ALA A 77 -0.37 -3.72 8.08
C ALA A 77 -1.47 -3.94 9.12
N ALA A 78 -1.82 -2.89 9.88
CA ALA A 78 -2.87 -2.95 10.91
C ALA A 78 -4.26 -3.25 10.32
N LEU A 79 -4.57 -2.75 9.12
CA LEU A 79 -5.84 -3.04 8.45
C LEU A 79 -5.98 -4.54 8.14
N VAL A 80 -4.92 -5.17 7.60
CA VAL A 80 -4.91 -6.62 7.32
C VAL A 80 -4.98 -7.44 8.59
N GLU A 81 -4.21 -7.07 9.62
CA GLU A 81 -4.26 -7.74 10.92
C GLU A 81 -5.66 -7.69 11.53
N LYS A 82 -6.31 -6.53 11.47
CA LYS A 82 -7.67 -6.36 11.98
C LYS A 82 -8.68 -7.21 11.20
N GLU A 83 -8.57 -7.28 9.88
CA GLU A 83 -9.44 -8.12 9.04
C GLU A 83 -9.30 -9.59 9.42
N LEU A 84 -8.07 -10.08 9.56
CA LEU A 84 -7.79 -11.48 9.92
C LEU A 84 -8.24 -11.87 11.32
N ASN A 85 -8.25 -10.91 12.25
CA ASN A 85 -8.68 -11.13 13.64
C ASN A 85 -10.15 -10.76 13.88
N ALA A 86 -10.87 -10.28 12.86
CA ALA A 86 -12.27 -9.97 13.00
C ALA A 86 -13.06 -11.27 13.22
N PRO A 87 -13.94 -11.35 14.23
CA PRO A 87 -14.85 -12.48 14.36
C PRO A 87 -15.71 -12.56 13.10
N GLU A 88 -15.87 -13.77 12.55
CA GLU A 88 -16.66 -14.01 11.34
C GLU A 88 -18.01 -13.26 11.45
N ALA A 89 -18.30 -12.40 10.47
CA ALA A 89 -19.59 -11.74 10.39
C ALA A 89 -20.65 -12.84 10.32
N LYS A 90 -21.49 -12.94 11.37
CA LYS A 90 -22.61 -13.87 11.41
C LYS A 90 -23.37 -13.71 10.09
N SER A 91 -23.42 -14.79 9.30
CA SER A 91 -24.24 -14.87 8.10
C SER A 91 -25.64 -14.35 8.45
N GLU A 92 -26.11 -13.32 7.74
CA GLU A 92 -27.50 -12.88 7.87
C GLU A 92 -28.41 -14.10 7.67
N PRO A 93 -29.43 -14.29 8.53
CA PRO A 93 -30.35 -15.40 8.32
C PRO A 93 -31.01 -15.23 6.96
N GLU A 94 -31.07 -16.32 6.19
CA GLU A 94 -31.80 -16.37 4.91
C GLU A 94 -33.20 -15.75 5.09
N PRO A 95 -33.66 -14.93 4.13
CA PRO A 95 -35.02 -14.42 4.18
C PRO A 95 -35.97 -15.62 4.12
N THR A 96 -36.66 -15.88 5.23
CA THR A 96 -37.78 -16.83 5.26
C THR A 96 -38.86 -16.36 4.29
N GLU A 97 -39.20 -17.25 3.35
CA GLU A 97 -40.32 -17.10 2.39
C GLU A 97 -41.67 -16.81 3.05
#